data_AF-A0AA38LXA9-F1
#
_entry.id   AF-A0AA38LXA9-F1
#
_cell.length_a   1.000
_cell.length_b   1.000
_cell.length_c   1.000
_cell.angle_alpha   90.00
_cell.angle_beta   90.00
_cell.angle_gamma   90.00
#
_symmetry.space_group_name_H-M   'P 1'
#
loop_
_entity.id
_entity.type
_entity.pdbx_description
1 polymer ?
#
loop_
_entity_poly.entity_id
_entity_poly.type
_entity_poly.pdbx_seq_one_letter_code
_entity_poly.pdbx_strand_id
1 'polypeptide(L)'
;MSVDSTGRYLVTGYVPSMALSIVAGACFSVLSAIFTYFFFKSRSHRWMLSLTIGSICMSIGFFVRIAMTNDPYGLTIYIITTLLTLLSPCAFLAHAYLLLPRLATALDASDCLLLRPRLIARTFVWIDVTVFLLQAAGGGMTAISNRSITDAGLKIALIGLIAQCISFGAFCLLVAVFAWKLRKHHPQKWSGSTSSWRTNWRVVYYALIWTCVFILIRCAFRVAEYSEGYSGKLRTTEWYIYTFDTLSLFVGIAIWAIVWPPRYLDAADDKTVKGTTLGSEEMMVRNPGGHEVQQKY
;
A
#
# COMPACT_ATOMS: atom_id res chain seq x y z
N MET A 1 18.66 7.94 27.33
CA MET A 1 17.82 9.16 27.39
C MET A 1 18.72 10.33 27.08
N SER A 2 18.61 10.89 25.88
CA SER A 2 19.27 12.15 25.50
C SER A 2 18.50 13.27 26.20
N VAL A 3 19.07 13.71 27.32
CA VAL A 3 18.59 14.84 28.09
C VAL A 3 19.13 16.08 27.38
N ASP A 4 18.26 16.98 26.93
CA ASP A 4 18.72 18.30 26.51
C ASP A 4 19.31 19.02 27.74
N SER A 5 20.24 19.93 27.50
CA SER A 5 21.00 20.74 28.48
C SER A 5 20.16 21.46 29.57
N THR A 6 18.83 21.44 29.46
CA THR A 6 17.83 22.02 30.39
C THR A 6 16.99 20.98 31.16
N GLY A 7 17.28 19.68 31.08
CA GLY A 7 16.63 18.66 31.91
C GLY A 7 15.23 18.24 31.46
N ARG A 8 14.79 18.64 30.25
CA ARG A 8 13.48 18.26 29.69
C ARG A 8 13.58 17.08 28.74
N TYR A 9 12.61 16.17 28.84
CA TYR A 9 12.57 14.92 28.08
C TYR A 9 12.12 15.17 26.63
N LEU A 10 12.93 14.75 25.65
CA LEU A 10 12.55 14.75 24.24
C LEU A 10 11.66 13.52 23.95
N VAL A 11 10.41 13.76 23.55
CA VAL A 11 9.44 12.70 23.19
C VAL A 11 9.95 11.84 22.02
N THR A 12 10.80 12.41 21.16
CA THR A 12 11.38 11.78 19.97
C THR A 12 12.75 11.14 20.20
N GLY A 13 13.44 11.41 21.32
CA GLY A 13 14.81 10.94 21.58
C GLY A 13 15.92 11.56 20.70
N TYR A 14 15.57 12.40 19.72
CA TYR A 14 16.47 13.13 18.82
C TYR A 14 15.80 14.42 18.32
N VAL A 15 16.59 15.45 17.95
CA VAL A 15 16.11 16.70 17.36
C VAL A 15 15.92 16.49 15.86
N PRO A 16 14.68 16.28 15.36
CA PRO A 16 14.46 15.95 13.95
C PRO A 16 15.05 17.01 13.02
N SER A 17 15.81 16.58 12.01
CA SER A 17 16.35 17.47 10.99
C SER A 17 15.19 18.10 10.20
N MET A 18 15.10 19.42 10.31
CA MET A 18 14.10 20.21 9.60
C MET A 18 14.26 20.05 8.08
N ALA A 19 15.49 19.98 7.60
CA ALA A 19 15.81 19.85 6.17
C ALA A 19 15.28 18.53 5.58
N LEU A 20 15.49 17.39 6.25
CA LEU A 20 15.02 16.09 5.78
C LEU A 20 13.48 16.00 5.79
N SER A 21 12.85 16.59 6.79
CA SER A 21 11.38 16.62 6.91
C SER A 21 10.73 17.48 5.83
N ILE A 22 11.35 18.62 5.48
CA ILE A 22 10.91 19.49 4.39
C ILE A 22 11.04 18.77 3.05
N VAL A 23 12.19 18.14 2.76
CA VAL A 23 12.41 17.44 1.49
C VAL A 23 11.44 16.27 1.33
N ALA A 24 11.27 15.43 2.35
CA ALA A 24 10.31 14.33 2.29
C ALA A 24 8.87 14.84 2.16
N GLY A 25 8.47 15.84 2.95
CA GLY A 25 7.15 16.47 2.86
C GLY A 25 6.87 17.03 1.47
N ALA A 26 7.84 17.70 0.85
CA ALA A 26 7.75 18.20 -0.51
C ALA A 26 7.62 17.07 -1.55
N CYS A 27 8.40 16.00 -1.42
CA CYS A 27 8.29 14.84 -2.31
C CYS A 27 6.90 14.19 -2.24
N PHE A 28 6.37 13.96 -1.04
CA PHE A 28 5.03 13.39 -0.86
C PHE A 28 3.90 14.34 -1.27
N SER A 29 4.08 15.65 -1.10
CA SER A 29 3.09 16.63 -1.55
C SER A 29 2.98 16.68 -3.07
N VAL A 30 4.12 16.56 -3.80
CA VAL A 30 4.14 16.45 -5.26
C VAL A 30 3.40 15.18 -5.71
N LEU A 31 3.69 14.02 -5.11
CA LEU A 31 2.96 12.78 -5.43
C LEU A 31 1.46 12.91 -5.13
N SER A 32 1.12 13.50 -3.99
CA SER A 32 -0.26 13.72 -3.58
C SER A 32 -1.01 14.63 -4.55
N ALA A 33 -0.38 15.70 -5.03
CA ALA A 33 -0.93 16.57 -6.06
C ALA A 33 -1.15 15.83 -7.38
N ILE A 34 -0.19 14.99 -7.80
CA ILE A 34 -0.32 14.16 -9.01
C ILE A 34 -1.51 13.20 -8.89
N PHE A 35 -1.66 12.48 -7.78
CA PHE A 35 -2.78 11.56 -7.58
C PHE A 35 -4.12 12.29 -7.49
N THR A 36 -4.14 13.44 -6.84
CA THR A 36 -5.34 14.29 -6.75
C THR A 36 -5.74 14.81 -8.13
N TYR A 37 -4.78 15.28 -8.94
CA TYR A 37 -5.02 15.71 -10.32
C TYR A 37 -5.63 14.57 -11.16
N PHE A 38 -5.02 13.38 -11.10
CA PHE A 38 -5.55 12.24 -11.84
C PHE A 38 -6.92 11.77 -11.30
N PHE A 39 -7.19 11.89 -10.00
CA PHE A 39 -8.49 11.60 -9.41
C PHE A 39 -9.57 12.53 -9.98
N PHE A 40 -9.32 13.85 -10.04
CA PHE A 40 -10.26 14.81 -10.62
C PHE A 40 -10.45 14.63 -12.14
N LYS A 41 -9.37 14.29 -12.85
CA LYS A 41 -9.42 14.03 -14.30
C LYS A 41 -10.15 12.74 -14.65
N SER A 42 -10.10 11.73 -13.78
CA SER A 42 -10.57 10.37 -14.04
C SER A 42 -11.71 10.01 -13.08
N ARG A 43 -12.87 10.67 -13.25
CA ARG A 43 -14.07 10.60 -12.38
C ARG A 43 -14.63 9.18 -12.11
N SER A 44 -14.19 8.16 -12.84
CA SER A 44 -14.70 6.79 -12.76
C SER A 44 -13.99 5.91 -11.71
N HIS A 45 -12.83 6.32 -11.18
CA HIS A 45 -11.90 5.39 -10.54
C HIS A 45 -11.79 5.54 -9.00
N ARG A 46 -12.93 5.44 -8.30
CA ARG A 46 -13.05 5.59 -6.83
C ARG A 46 -12.11 4.68 -6.01
N TRP A 47 -11.59 3.60 -6.58
CA TRP A 47 -10.64 2.70 -5.91
C TRP A 47 -9.25 3.31 -5.69
N MET A 48 -8.90 4.40 -6.37
CA MET A 48 -7.65 5.13 -6.16
C MET A 48 -7.73 6.15 -5.02
N LEU A 49 -8.90 6.32 -4.41
CA LEU A 49 -9.08 7.16 -3.22
C LEU A 49 -8.16 6.74 -2.09
N SER A 50 -7.98 5.43 -1.89
CA SER A 50 -7.13 4.92 -0.80
C SER A 50 -5.67 5.38 -0.95
N LEU A 51 -5.13 5.34 -2.17
CA LEU A 51 -3.78 5.80 -2.47
C LEU A 51 -3.64 7.33 -2.35
N THR A 52 -4.67 8.06 -2.77
CA THR A 52 -4.72 9.53 -2.65
C THR A 52 -4.77 9.96 -1.18
N ILE A 53 -5.67 9.38 -0.39
CA ILE A 53 -5.81 9.63 1.05
C ILE A 53 -4.50 9.30 1.77
N GLY A 54 -3.90 8.14 1.49
CA GLY A 54 -2.61 7.73 2.07
C GLY A 54 -1.49 8.73 1.80
N SER A 55 -1.41 9.27 0.57
CA SER A 55 -0.41 10.28 0.20
C SER A 55 -0.64 11.64 0.84
N ILE A 56 -1.90 12.08 0.96
CA ILE A 56 -2.27 13.33 1.63
C ILE A 56 -1.93 13.24 3.12
N CYS A 57 -2.34 12.16 3.79
CA CYS A 57 -2.05 11.94 5.20
C CYS A 57 -0.55 11.95 5.49
N MET A 58 0.26 11.36 4.61
CA MET A 58 1.72 11.37 4.74
C MET A 58 2.32 12.77 4.59
N SER A 59 1.89 13.50 3.55
CA SER A 59 2.31 14.88 3.32
C SER A 59 2.03 15.75 4.54
N ILE A 60 0.79 15.71 5.06
CA ILE A 60 0.39 16.45 6.26
C ILE A 60 1.23 15.99 7.47
N GLY A 61 1.44 14.69 7.64
CA GLY A 61 2.27 14.14 8.72
C GLY A 61 3.69 14.74 8.74
N PHE A 62 4.34 14.84 7.57
CA PHE A 62 5.67 15.47 7.47
C PHE A 62 5.65 16.98 7.71
N PHE A 63 4.61 17.69 7.28
CA PHE A 63 4.47 19.13 7.58
C PHE A 63 4.21 19.39 9.07
N VAL A 64 3.36 18.59 9.71
CA VAL A 64 3.13 18.66 11.17
C VAL A 64 4.41 18.29 11.94
N ARG A 65 5.24 17.40 11.39
CA ARG A 65 6.56 17.07 11.96
C ARG A 65 7.51 18.28 11.98
N ILE A 66 7.40 19.22 11.05
CA ILE A 66 8.19 20.48 11.08
C ILE A 66 7.76 21.34 12.27
N ALA A 67 6.47 21.37 12.60
CA ALA A 67 5.99 22.08 13.79
C ALA A 67 6.54 21.47 15.10
N MET A 68 6.86 20.17 15.13
CA MET A 68 7.55 19.54 16.26
C MET A 68 8.98 20.04 16.47
N THR A 69 9.64 20.59 15.44
CA THR A 69 10.96 21.22 15.61
C THR A 69 10.87 22.49 16.47
N ASN A 70 9.74 23.21 16.41
CA ASN A 70 9.53 24.45 17.16
C ASN A 70 8.93 24.21 18.55
N ASP A 71 8.12 23.17 18.72
CA ASP A 71 7.58 22.74 20.03
C ASP A 71 7.74 21.22 20.24
N PRO A 72 8.93 20.77 20.66
CA PRO A 72 9.22 19.35 20.84
C PRO A 72 8.52 18.72 22.06
N TYR A 73 7.78 19.51 22.85
CA TYR A 73 7.05 19.05 24.05
C TYR A 73 5.54 18.88 23.82
N GLY A 74 5.03 19.32 22.67
CA GLY A 74 3.62 19.21 22.32
C GLY A 74 3.17 17.76 22.09
N LEU A 75 2.63 17.12 23.12
CA LEU A 75 2.08 15.75 23.07
C LEU A 75 1.03 15.59 21.95
N THR A 76 0.19 16.60 21.73
CA THR A 76 -0.81 16.61 20.66
C THR A 76 -0.17 16.56 19.27
N ILE A 77 0.91 17.31 19.03
CA ILE A 77 1.60 17.35 17.74
C ILE A 77 2.29 16.01 17.47
N TYR A 78 2.84 15.39 18.52
CA TYR A 78 3.44 14.05 18.44
C TYR A 78 2.40 12.98 18.09
N ILE A 79 1.25 12.98 18.77
CA ILE A 79 0.16 12.03 18.48
C ILE A 79 -0.32 12.21 17.03
N ILE A 80 -0.59 13.43 16.59
CA ILE A 80 -1.08 13.70 15.24
C ILE A 80 -0.06 13.22 14.19
N THR A 81 1.21 13.58 14.36
CA THR A 81 2.29 13.16 13.44
C THR A 81 2.40 11.64 13.37
N THR A 82 2.36 10.97 14.52
CA THR A 82 2.48 9.51 14.62
C THR A 82 1.28 8.83 13.96
N LEU A 83 0.05 9.24 14.27
CA LEU A 83 -1.16 8.66 13.68
C LEU A 83 -1.22 8.85 12.16
N LEU A 84 -0.90 10.05 11.65
CA LEU A 84 -0.89 10.32 10.21
C LEU A 84 0.16 9.47 9.48
N THR A 85 1.34 9.31 10.09
CA THR A 85 2.42 8.49 9.52
C THR A 85 2.09 6.99 9.57
N LEU A 86 1.37 6.54 10.62
CA LEU A 86 0.92 5.15 10.76
C LEU A 86 -0.26 4.81 9.83
N LEU A 87 -1.16 5.77 9.56
CA LEU A 87 -2.33 5.55 8.70
C LEU A 87 -1.95 5.37 7.22
N SER A 88 -0.91 6.07 6.79
CA SER A 88 -0.47 6.09 5.40
C SER A 88 -0.12 4.70 4.83
N PRO A 89 0.75 3.87 5.45
CA PRO A 89 1.04 2.53 4.95
C PRO A 89 -0.21 1.64 4.89
N CYS A 90 -1.14 1.74 5.84
CA CYS A 90 -2.40 0.98 5.81
C CYS A 90 -3.25 1.32 4.58
N ALA A 91 -3.26 2.59 4.16
CA ALA A 91 -3.96 3.02 2.95
C ALA A 91 -3.29 2.45 1.67
N PHE A 92 -1.97 2.38 1.62
CA PHE A 92 -1.28 1.78 0.48
C PHE A 92 -1.48 0.26 0.41
N LEU A 93 -1.52 -0.41 1.55
CA LEU A 93 -1.88 -1.83 1.65
C LEU A 93 -3.29 -2.10 1.14
N ALA A 94 -4.26 -1.29 1.57
CA ALA A 94 -5.64 -1.38 1.08
C ALA A 94 -5.73 -1.20 -0.45
N HIS A 95 -4.93 -0.30 -1.04
CA HIS A 95 -4.85 -0.16 -2.50
C HIS A 95 -4.35 -1.46 -3.17
N ALA A 96 -3.28 -2.07 -2.67
CA ALA A 96 -2.75 -3.32 -3.22
C ALA A 96 -3.78 -4.47 -3.13
N TYR A 97 -4.50 -4.57 -2.02
CA TYR A 97 -5.52 -5.61 -1.81
C TYR A 97 -6.74 -5.46 -2.72
N LEU A 98 -7.09 -4.23 -3.11
CA LEU A 98 -8.16 -3.97 -4.07
C LEU A 98 -7.71 -4.18 -5.52
N LEU A 99 -6.42 -4.00 -5.79
CA LEU A 99 -5.86 -4.10 -7.14
C LEU A 99 -5.74 -5.54 -7.63
N LEU A 100 -5.26 -6.46 -6.79
CA LEU A 100 -5.08 -7.88 -7.15
C LEU A 100 -6.35 -8.54 -7.72
N PRO A 101 -7.51 -8.50 -7.04
CA PRO A 101 -8.72 -9.11 -7.57
C PRO A 101 -9.23 -8.43 -8.85
N ARG A 102 -9.04 -7.11 -9.00
CA ARG A 102 -9.40 -6.40 -10.24
C ARG A 102 -8.50 -6.83 -11.40
N LEU A 103 -7.22 -7.04 -11.15
CA LEU A 103 -6.29 -7.59 -12.13
C LEU A 103 -6.72 -9.01 -12.55
N ALA A 104 -7.17 -9.83 -11.60
CA ALA A 104 -7.67 -11.17 -11.90
C ALA A 104 -8.96 -11.15 -12.75
N THR A 105 -9.89 -10.23 -12.46
CA THR A 105 -11.10 -10.04 -13.27
C THR A 105 -10.79 -9.50 -14.66
N ALA A 106 -9.89 -8.52 -14.78
CA ALA A 106 -9.48 -7.96 -16.08
C ALA A 106 -8.74 -8.97 -16.98
N LEU A 107 -8.21 -10.05 -16.40
CA LEU A 107 -7.57 -11.16 -17.13
C LEU A 107 -8.52 -12.31 -17.43
N ASP A 108 -9.77 -12.21 -16.97
CA ASP A 108 -10.74 -13.30 -16.97
C ASP A 108 -10.09 -14.59 -16.42
N ALA A 109 -9.39 -14.42 -15.29
CA ALA A 109 -8.60 -15.46 -14.61
C ALA A 109 -8.98 -15.53 -13.13
N SER A 110 -10.26 -15.28 -12.83
CA SER A 110 -10.80 -15.34 -11.47
C SER A 110 -10.62 -16.72 -10.83
N ASP A 111 -10.55 -17.79 -11.64
CA ASP A 111 -10.32 -19.17 -11.21
C ASP A 111 -8.88 -19.42 -10.70
N CYS A 112 -7.95 -18.55 -11.09
CA CYS A 112 -6.57 -18.60 -10.59
C CYS A 112 -6.45 -18.00 -9.18
N LEU A 113 -7.46 -17.30 -8.67
CA LEU A 113 -7.47 -16.75 -7.32
C LEU A 113 -7.79 -17.87 -6.31
N LEU A 114 -6.92 -18.06 -5.32
CA LEU A 114 -7.11 -19.08 -4.27
C LEU A 114 -8.33 -18.80 -3.38
N LEU A 115 -8.70 -17.53 -3.23
CA LEU A 115 -9.74 -17.05 -2.35
C LEU A 115 -10.63 -16.07 -3.11
N ARG A 116 -11.90 -15.97 -2.69
CA ARG A 116 -12.83 -15.00 -3.29
C ARG A 116 -12.25 -13.57 -3.15
N PRO A 117 -12.20 -12.80 -4.25
CA PRO A 117 -11.76 -11.40 -4.29
C PRO A 117 -12.17 -10.53 -3.09
N ARG A 118 -13.45 -10.60 -2.73
CA ARG A 118 -14.05 -9.76 -1.68
C ARG A 118 -13.61 -10.16 -0.28
N LEU A 119 -13.32 -11.44 -0.06
CA LEU A 119 -12.87 -11.95 1.24
C LEU A 119 -11.41 -11.56 1.49
N ILE A 120 -10.55 -11.65 0.46
CA ILE A 120 -9.15 -11.19 0.55
C ILE A 120 -9.13 -9.72 1.00
N ALA A 121 -9.74 -8.82 0.23
CA ALA A 121 -9.71 -7.39 0.56
C ALA A 121 -10.31 -7.08 1.93
N ARG A 122 -11.45 -7.69 2.30
CA ARG A 122 -12.10 -7.42 3.58
C ARG A 122 -11.26 -7.92 4.77
N THR A 123 -10.77 -9.16 4.72
CA THR A 123 -10.00 -9.75 5.83
C THR A 123 -8.70 -8.99 6.07
N PHE A 124 -7.93 -8.72 5.01
CA PHE A 124 -6.65 -8.02 5.16
C PHE A 124 -6.82 -6.56 5.62
N VAL A 125 -7.87 -5.86 5.18
CA VAL A 125 -8.16 -4.50 5.68
C VAL A 125 -8.53 -4.51 7.16
N TRP A 126 -9.33 -5.47 7.63
CA TRP A 126 -9.68 -5.55 9.06
C TRP A 126 -8.46 -5.90 9.94
N ILE A 127 -7.57 -6.75 9.45
CA ILE A 127 -6.30 -7.03 10.12
C ILE A 127 -5.47 -5.74 10.21
N ASP A 128 -5.31 -5.01 9.12
CA ASP A 128 -4.50 -3.79 9.10
C ASP A 128 -5.09 -2.68 9.97
N VAL A 129 -6.42 -2.55 10.04
CA VAL A 129 -7.10 -1.62 10.97
C VAL A 129 -6.82 -2.00 12.42
N THR A 130 -6.92 -3.28 12.76
CA THR A 130 -6.65 -3.77 14.13
C THR A 130 -5.21 -3.50 14.53
N VAL A 131 -4.29 -3.74 13.61
CA VAL A 131 -2.86 -3.53 13.80
C VAL A 131 -2.49 -2.05 13.85
N PHE A 132 -3.16 -1.21 13.06
CA PHE A 132 -3.05 0.25 13.16
C PHE A 132 -3.46 0.75 14.55
N LEU A 133 -4.57 0.25 15.10
CA LEU A 133 -5.03 0.62 16.44
C LEU A 133 -4.02 0.18 17.52
N LEU A 134 -3.41 -1.00 17.39
CA LEU A 134 -2.34 -1.44 18.29
C LEU A 134 -1.12 -0.52 18.21
N GLN A 135 -0.70 -0.10 17.02
CA GLN A 135 0.42 0.82 16.84
C GLN A 135 0.10 2.23 17.35
N ALA A 136 -1.12 2.71 17.12
CA ALA A 136 -1.61 3.98 17.63
C ALA A 136 -1.64 4.00 19.17
N ALA A 137 -2.16 2.94 19.79
CA ALA A 137 -2.16 2.80 21.25
C ALA A 137 -0.73 2.70 21.78
N GLY A 138 0.10 1.83 21.19
CA GLY A 138 1.51 1.66 21.54
C GLY A 138 2.31 2.96 21.44
N GLY A 139 2.20 3.67 20.32
CA GLY A 139 2.86 4.96 20.09
C GLY A 139 2.32 6.09 20.97
N GLY A 140 1.03 6.07 21.34
CA GLY A 140 0.47 7.00 22.32
C GLY A 140 1.04 6.78 23.72
N MET A 141 1.22 5.52 24.13
CA MET A 141 1.80 5.18 25.43
C MET A 141 3.28 5.57 25.56
N THR A 142 4.04 5.59 24.46
CA THR A 142 5.43 6.07 24.49
C THR A 142 5.55 7.57 24.73
N ALA A 143 4.47 8.34 24.63
CA ALA A 143 4.47 9.77 24.92
C ALA A 143 4.38 10.10 26.42
N ILE A 144 4.10 9.10 27.27
CA ILE A 144 3.92 9.28 28.72
C ILE A 144 5.29 9.23 29.41
N SER A 145 5.54 10.15 30.33
CA SER A 145 6.82 10.29 31.07
C SER A 145 7.11 9.18 32.11
N ASN A 146 6.49 8.00 31.96
CA ASN A 146 6.68 6.84 32.83
C ASN A 146 7.40 5.72 32.06
N ARG A 147 8.54 5.25 32.57
CA ARG A 147 9.36 4.23 31.89
C ARG A 147 8.62 2.91 31.69
N SER A 148 7.91 2.42 32.71
CA SER A 148 7.13 1.18 32.62
C SER A 148 6.04 1.23 31.54
N ILE A 149 5.36 2.36 31.43
CA ILE A 149 4.31 2.60 30.42
C ILE A 149 4.93 2.75 29.03
N THR A 150 6.08 3.43 28.92
CA THR A 150 6.81 3.58 27.66
C THR A 150 7.27 2.22 27.12
N ASP A 151 7.85 1.37 27.97
CA ASP A 151 8.32 0.04 27.58
C ASP A 151 7.16 -0.88 27.17
N ALA A 152 6.02 -0.79 27.88
CA ALA A 152 4.80 -1.48 27.48
C ALA A 152 4.27 -0.98 26.12
N GLY A 153 4.27 0.34 25.90
CA GLY A 153 3.88 0.95 24.63
C GLY A 153 4.73 0.50 23.44
N LEU A 154 6.05 0.44 23.61
CA LEU A 154 6.97 -0.07 22.59
C LEU A 154 6.68 -1.54 22.24
N LYS A 155 6.43 -2.40 23.24
CA LYS A 155 6.08 -3.81 23.01
C LYS A 155 4.74 -3.94 22.27
N ILE A 156 3.74 -3.15 22.63
CA ILE A 156 2.41 -3.17 21.99
C ILE A 156 2.51 -2.71 20.52
N ALA A 157 3.28 -1.64 20.25
CA ALA A 157 3.53 -1.19 18.88
C ALA A 157 4.30 -2.25 18.06
N LEU A 158 5.29 -2.92 18.66
CA LEU A 158 6.07 -3.99 18.02
C LEU A 158 5.18 -5.19 17.64
N ILE A 159 4.27 -5.62 18.52
CA ILE A 159 3.31 -6.68 18.22
C ILE A 159 2.46 -6.32 17.00
N GLY A 160 2.00 -5.07 16.93
CA GLY A 160 1.31 -4.55 15.75
C GLY A 160 2.18 -4.67 14.50
N LEU A 161 3.40 -4.14 14.51
CA LEU A 161 4.31 -4.18 13.36
C LEU A 161 4.60 -5.61 12.86
N ILE A 162 4.81 -6.55 13.78
CA ILE A 162 5.03 -7.97 13.44
C ILE A 162 3.78 -8.57 12.77
N ALA A 163 2.60 -8.33 13.36
CA ALA A 163 1.34 -8.80 12.79
C ALA A 163 1.07 -8.22 11.39
N GLN A 164 1.37 -6.93 11.18
CA GLN A 164 1.30 -6.29 9.85
C GLN A 164 2.25 -6.95 8.86
N CYS A 165 3.50 -7.20 9.28
CA CYS A 165 4.51 -7.82 8.43
C CYS A 165 4.11 -9.24 7.99
N ILE A 166 3.57 -10.05 8.91
CA ILE A 166 3.10 -11.41 8.62
C ILE A 166 1.89 -11.36 7.69
N SER A 167 0.90 -10.51 8.00
CA SER A 167 -0.30 -10.31 7.18
C SER A 167 0.05 -9.91 5.75
N PHE A 168 0.92 -8.90 5.60
CA PHE A 168 1.34 -8.45 4.28
C PHE A 168 2.22 -9.46 3.54
N GLY A 169 3.08 -10.20 4.25
CA GLY A 169 3.83 -11.32 3.69
C GLY A 169 2.92 -12.40 3.12
N ALA A 170 1.84 -12.76 3.83
CA ALA A 170 0.83 -13.69 3.34
C ALA A 170 0.13 -13.16 2.07
N PHE A 171 -0.17 -11.86 2.00
CA PHE A 171 -0.70 -11.25 0.77
C PHE A 171 0.30 -11.34 -0.40
N CYS A 172 1.59 -11.09 -0.15
CA CYS A 172 2.63 -11.22 -1.18
C CYS A 172 2.71 -12.67 -1.72
N LEU A 173 2.55 -13.67 -0.86
CA LEU A 173 2.46 -15.07 -1.28
C LEU A 173 1.23 -15.31 -2.16
N LEU A 174 0.07 -14.73 -1.84
CA LEU A 174 -1.13 -14.82 -2.69
C LEU A 174 -0.89 -14.22 -4.09
N VAL A 175 -0.20 -13.08 -4.18
CA VAL A 175 0.19 -12.46 -5.46
C VAL A 175 1.13 -13.38 -6.26
N ALA A 176 2.10 -14.00 -5.59
CA ALA A 176 3.04 -14.93 -6.22
C ALA A 176 2.33 -16.22 -6.71
N VAL A 177 1.43 -16.79 -5.90
CA VAL A 177 0.66 -17.97 -6.28
C VAL A 177 -0.28 -17.67 -7.45
N PHE A 178 -0.91 -16.49 -7.46
CA PHE A 178 -1.71 -16.04 -8.60
C PHE A 178 -0.89 -16.02 -9.89
N ALA A 179 0.34 -15.49 -9.85
CA ALA A 179 1.26 -15.47 -10.98
C ALA A 179 1.62 -16.87 -11.47
N TRP A 180 1.94 -17.76 -10.53
CA TRP A 180 2.33 -19.13 -10.84
C TRP A 180 1.18 -19.91 -11.47
N LYS A 181 -0.04 -19.80 -10.91
CA LYS A 181 -1.26 -20.38 -11.49
C LYS A 181 -1.57 -19.82 -12.87
N LEU A 182 -1.47 -18.50 -13.04
CA LEU A 182 -1.73 -17.86 -14.33
C LEU A 182 -0.76 -18.34 -15.41
N ARG A 183 0.53 -18.46 -15.08
CA ARG A 183 1.56 -18.99 -16.00
C ARG A 183 1.32 -20.46 -16.35
N LYS A 184 0.81 -21.26 -15.42
CA LYS A 184 0.57 -22.70 -15.60
C LYS A 184 -0.71 -23.00 -16.37
N HIS A 185 -1.82 -22.33 -16.06
CA HIS A 185 -3.14 -22.64 -16.61
C HIS A 185 -3.50 -21.85 -17.87
N HIS A 186 -2.90 -20.67 -18.08
CA HIS A 186 -3.17 -19.83 -19.25
C HIS A 186 -1.88 -19.33 -19.93
N PRO A 187 -1.01 -20.23 -20.43
CA PRO A 187 0.23 -19.84 -21.11
C PRO A 187 -0.03 -18.95 -22.34
N GLN A 188 -1.17 -19.11 -23.02
CA GLN A 188 -1.59 -18.27 -24.14
C GLN A 188 -1.88 -16.81 -23.75
N LYS A 189 -2.48 -16.56 -22.57
CA LYS A 189 -2.71 -15.20 -22.04
C LYS A 189 -1.40 -14.57 -21.52
N TRP A 190 -0.43 -15.40 -21.09
CA TRP A 190 0.92 -14.99 -20.69
C TRP A 190 1.86 -14.74 -21.87
N SER A 191 1.61 -15.33 -23.04
CA SER A 191 2.47 -15.18 -24.24
C SER A 191 1.92 -14.16 -25.24
N GLY A 192 0.59 -13.98 -25.30
CA GLY A 192 -0.07 -13.08 -26.24
C GLY A 192 0.51 -11.65 -26.24
N SER A 193 1.08 -11.26 -27.37
CA SER A 193 1.62 -9.93 -27.61
C SER A 193 0.48 -8.93 -27.71
N THR A 194 0.24 -8.16 -26.64
CA THR A 194 -0.55 -6.94 -26.80
C THR A 194 0.37 -5.88 -27.43
N SER A 195 0.04 -5.48 -28.66
CA SER A 195 0.77 -4.57 -29.55
C SER A 195 1.19 -3.21 -28.95
N SER A 196 0.72 -2.84 -27.75
CA SER A 196 1.08 -1.58 -27.10
C SER A 196 1.44 -1.77 -25.63
N TRP A 197 2.64 -1.29 -25.24
CA TRP A 197 3.11 -1.22 -23.85
C TRP A 197 2.11 -0.48 -22.93
N ARG A 198 1.32 0.45 -23.49
CA ARG A 198 0.29 1.24 -22.78
C ARG A 198 -0.98 0.44 -22.40
N THR A 199 -1.08 -0.82 -22.80
CA THR A 199 -2.24 -1.68 -22.50
C THR A 199 -1.83 -3.03 -21.91
N ASN A 200 -0.55 -3.19 -21.57
CA ASN A 200 -0.03 -4.45 -21.07
C ASN A 200 -0.31 -4.57 -19.57
N TRP A 201 -1.24 -5.44 -19.19
CA TRP A 201 -1.55 -5.79 -17.80
C TRP A 201 -0.31 -6.22 -17.01
N ARG A 202 0.72 -6.75 -17.70
CA ARG A 202 2.00 -7.15 -17.10
C ARG A 202 2.70 -5.97 -16.44
N VAL A 203 2.55 -4.75 -16.97
CA VAL A 203 3.13 -3.54 -16.37
C VAL A 203 2.52 -3.30 -14.99
N VAL A 204 1.19 -3.42 -14.85
CA VAL A 204 0.48 -3.29 -13.57
C VAL A 204 0.88 -4.42 -12.61
N TYR A 205 1.06 -5.64 -13.12
CA TYR A 205 1.49 -6.77 -12.33
C TYR A 205 2.93 -6.61 -11.80
N TYR A 206 3.89 -6.22 -12.65
CA TYR A 206 5.27 -5.95 -12.21
C TYR A 206 5.34 -4.74 -11.29
N ALA A 207 4.56 -3.68 -11.55
CA ALA A 207 4.43 -2.54 -10.65
C ALA A 207 3.92 -2.96 -9.26
N LEU A 208 2.94 -3.87 -9.21
CA LEU A 208 2.45 -4.45 -7.95
C LEU A 208 3.54 -5.23 -7.23
N ILE A 209 4.30 -6.09 -7.91
CA ILE A 209 5.42 -6.83 -7.29
C ILE A 209 6.45 -5.86 -6.69
N TRP A 210 6.89 -4.88 -7.47
CA TRP A 210 7.88 -3.90 -7.00
C TRP A 210 7.34 -3.13 -5.79
N THR A 211 6.09 -2.69 -5.84
CA THR A 211 5.43 -2.06 -4.68
C THR A 211 5.45 -2.98 -3.46
N CYS A 212 5.11 -4.26 -3.63
CA CYS A 212 5.14 -5.23 -2.53
C CYS A 212 6.53 -5.40 -1.92
N VAL A 213 7.58 -5.46 -2.74
CA VAL A 213 8.97 -5.56 -2.27
C VAL A 213 9.34 -4.34 -1.43
N PHE A 214 9.05 -3.13 -1.91
CA PHE A 214 9.37 -1.90 -1.18
C PHE A 214 8.61 -1.78 0.15
N ILE A 215 7.33 -2.16 0.18
CA ILE A 215 6.54 -2.17 1.42
C ILE A 215 7.05 -3.25 2.39
N LEU A 216 7.49 -4.42 1.90
CA LEU A 216 8.08 -5.46 2.76
C LEU A 216 9.39 -5.00 3.39
N ILE A 217 10.25 -4.31 2.64
CA ILE A 217 11.50 -3.72 3.17
C ILE A 217 11.17 -2.77 4.33
N ARG A 218 10.16 -1.91 4.15
CA ARG A 218 9.67 -1.01 5.21
C ARG A 218 9.19 -1.79 6.44
N CYS A 219 8.34 -2.80 6.25
CA CYS A 219 7.80 -3.61 7.34
C CYS A 219 8.92 -4.30 8.14
N ALA A 220 9.90 -4.89 7.46
CA ALA A 220 11.04 -5.53 8.10
C ALA A 220 11.90 -4.52 8.88
N PHE A 221 12.17 -3.35 8.29
CA PHE A 221 12.90 -2.27 8.95
C PHE A 221 12.18 -1.78 10.22
N ARG A 222 10.86 -1.58 10.15
CA ARG A 222 10.06 -1.14 11.32
C ARG A 222 10.05 -2.16 12.44
N VAL A 223 9.96 -3.45 12.11
CA VAL A 223 10.06 -4.52 13.12
C VAL A 223 11.45 -4.51 13.78
N ALA A 224 12.53 -4.36 13.00
CA ALA A 224 13.89 -4.27 13.52
C ALA A 224 14.12 -3.01 14.40
N GLU A 225 13.62 -1.86 13.97
CA GLU A 225 13.71 -0.60 14.73
C GLU A 225 13.01 -0.68 16.09
N TYR A 226 11.84 -1.32 16.13
CA TYR A 226 11.09 -1.49 17.38
C TYR A 226 11.61 -2.63 18.25
N SER A 227 12.27 -3.64 17.67
CA SER A 227 12.88 -4.74 18.43
C SER A 227 14.18 -4.33 19.14
N GLU A 228 14.93 -3.36 18.61
CA GLU A 228 16.12 -2.81 19.28
C GLU A 228 15.79 -1.94 20.53
N GLY A 229 14.52 -1.59 20.73
CA GLY A 229 14.08 -0.79 21.88
C GLY A 229 14.58 0.66 21.85
N TYR A 230 14.57 1.30 23.02
CA TYR A 230 14.79 2.75 23.16
C TYR A 230 16.26 3.20 22.93
N SER A 231 17.23 2.28 23.04
CA SER A 231 18.67 2.55 22.92
C SER A 231 19.29 2.02 21.62
N GLY A 232 18.46 1.59 20.67
CA GLY A 232 18.91 1.02 19.39
C GLY A 232 19.71 2.01 18.54
N LYS A 233 20.79 1.52 17.92
CA LYS A 233 21.60 2.31 16.98
C LYS A 233 20.81 2.65 15.71
N LEU A 234 19.79 1.86 15.36
CA LEU A 234 18.89 2.15 14.24
C LEU A 234 17.96 3.33 14.51
N ARG A 235 17.51 3.52 15.76
CA ARG A 235 16.65 4.65 16.15
C ARG A 235 17.43 5.97 16.26
N THR A 236 18.71 5.88 16.63
CA THR A 236 19.57 7.06 16.84
C THR A 236 20.23 7.57 15.56
N THR A 237 20.28 6.76 14.49
CA THR A 237 20.88 7.16 13.21
C THR A 237 19.79 7.56 12.19
N GLU A 238 19.50 8.86 12.12
CA GLU A 238 18.40 9.45 11.34
C GLU A 238 18.38 9.05 9.86
N TRP A 239 19.56 8.82 9.26
CA TRP A 239 19.68 8.45 7.84
C TRP A 239 19.04 7.11 7.49
N TYR A 240 19.11 6.11 8.39
CA TYR A 240 18.54 4.79 8.12
C TYR A 240 17.01 4.85 8.09
N ILE A 241 16.41 5.64 8.99
CA ILE A 241 14.95 5.84 9.03
C ILE A 241 14.48 6.53 7.74
N TYR A 242 15.14 7.61 7.33
CA TYR A 242 14.73 8.28 6.10
C TYR A 242 14.92 7.41 4.84
N THR A 243 16.02 6.65 4.76
CA THR A 243 16.35 5.85 3.58
C THR A 243 15.56 4.55 3.48
N PHE A 244 15.35 3.84 4.59
CA PHE A 244 14.71 2.52 4.54
C PHE A 244 13.22 2.56 4.88
N ASP A 245 12.76 3.56 5.61
CA ASP A 245 11.34 3.71 5.91
C ASP A 245 10.63 4.67 4.95
N THR A 246 11.14 5.90 4.84
CA THR A 246 10.45 6.96 4.09
C THR A 246 10.65 6.83 2.59
N LEU A 247 11.89 6.60 2.14
CA LEU A 247 12.21 6.46 0.72
C LEU A 247 11.67 5.16 0.13
N SER A 248 11.72 4.03 0.84
CA SER A 248 11.11 2.77 0.35
C SER A 248 9.63 2.95 0.04
N LEU A 249 8.91 3.63 0.93
CA LEU A 249 7.50 3.92 0.74
C LEU A 249 7.27 4.90 -0.41
N PHE A 250 8.06 5.97 -0.48
CA PHE A 250 8.01 6.94 -1.58
C PHE A 250 8.18 6.26 -2.94
N VAL A 251 9.21 5.41 -3.10
CA VAL A 251 9.48 4.70 -4.35
C VAL A 251 8.33 3.74 -4.68
N GLY A 252 7.82 2.99 -3.70
CA GLY A 252 6.68 2.09 -3.89
C GLY A 252 5.42 2.80 -4.42
N ILE A 253 5.18 4.02 -3.96
CA ILE A 253 4.01 4.82 -4.38
C ILE A 253 4.27 5.55 -5.70
N ALA A 254 5.49 6.06 -5.91
CA ALA A 254 5.87 6.78 -7.12
C ALA A 254 5.68 5.91 -8.38
N ILE A 255 5.83 4.59 -8.26
CA ILE A 255 5.51 3.64 -9.33
C ILE A 255 4.07 3.82 -9.84
N TRP A 256 3.10 4.04 -8.95
CA TRP A 256 1.68 4.24 -9.32
C TRP A 256 1.39 5.61 -9.95
N ALA A 257 2.28 6.60 -9.75
CA ALA A 257 2.18 7.88 -10.45
C ALA A 257 2.56 7.73 -11.93
N ILE A 258 3.49 6.82 -12.24
CA ILE A 258 3.93 6.50 -13.61
C ILE A 258 2.97 5.48 -14.25
N VAL A 259 2.67 4.40 -13.53
CA VAL A 259 1.79 3.32 -13.98
C VAL A 259 0.39 3.58 -13.45
N TRP A 260 -0.43 4.32 -14.20
CA TRP A 260 -1.81 4.61 -13.82
C TRP A 260 -2.73 3.39 -14.05
N PRO A 261 -3.10 2.60 -13.02
CA PRO A 261 -3.73 1.28 -13.20
C PRO A 261 -5.06 1.31 -13.96
N PRO A 262 -5.95 2.31 -13.76
CA PRO A 262 -7.22 2.36 -14.48
C PRO A 262 -7.09 2.39 -16.00
N ARG A 263 -6.04 3.03 -16.54
CA ARG A 263 -5.82 3.06 -17.99
C ARG A 263 -5.55 1.67 -18.58
N TYR A 264 -4.97 0.78 -17.79
CA TYR A 264 -4.62 -0.57 -18.23
C TYR A 264 -5.74 -1.56 -17.96
N LEU A 265 -6.50 -1.38 -16.87
CA LEU A 265 -7.63 -2.25 -16.51
C LEU A 265 -8.85 -2.02 -17.43
N ASP A 266 -9.22 -0.76 -17.70
CA ASP A 266 -10.36 -0.44 -18.59
C ASP A 266 -10.08 -0.89 -20.04
N ALA A 267 -8.82 -0.80 -20.47
CA ALA A 267 -8.41 -1.21 -21.81
C ALA A 267 -8.20 -2.73 -21.95
N ALA A 268 -8.13 -3.49 -20.83
CA ALA A 268 -8.18 -4.94 -20.83
C ALA A 268 -9.64 -5.45 -20.85
N ASP A 269 -10.55 -4.76 -20.16
CA ASP A 269 -11.99 -5.06 -20.17
C ASP A 269 -12.60 -4.86 -21.56
N ASP A 270 -12.29 -3.73 -22.24
CA ASP A 270 -12.78 -3.45 -23.61
C ASP A 270 -12.32 -4.49 -24.64
N LYS A 271 -11.10 -5.04 -24.47
CA LYS A 271 -10.58 -6.11 -25.34
C LYS A 271 -11.26 -7.45 -25.09
N THR A 272 -11.61 -7.73 -23.83
CA THR A 272 -12.29 -8.97 -23.45
C THR A 272 -13.73 -8.95 -23.96
N VAL A 273 -14.42 -7.81 -23.85
CA VAL A 273 -15.77 -7.64 -24.40
C VAL A 273 -15.77 -7.80 -25.92
N LYS A 274 -14.86 -7.14 -26.65
CA LYS A 274 -14.74 -7.27 -28.11
C LYS A 274 -14.39 -8.68 -28.57
N GLY A 275 -13.52 -9.38 -27.84
CA GLY A 275 -13.16 -10.77 -28.14
C GLY A 275 -14.36 -11.73 -27.99
N THR A 276 -15.17 -11.54 -26.95
CA THR A 276 -16.37 -12.35 -26.71
C THR A 276 -17.48 -12.08 -27.73
N THR A 277 -17.70 -10.82 -28.14
CA THR A 277 -18.67 -10.49 -29.20
C THR A 277 -18.26 -11.08 -30.55
N LEU A 278 -16.99 -10.94 -30.94
CA LEU A 278 -16.48 -11.50 -32.20
C LEU A 278 -16.56 -13.03 -32.23
N GLY A 279 -16.20 -13.70 -31.12
CA GLY A 279 -16.33 -15.15 -31.01
C GLY A 279 -17.79 -15.63 -31.05
N SER A 280 -18.73 -14.82 -30.52
CA SER A 280 -20.17 -15.12 -30.58
C SER A 280 -20.74 -14.93 -31.98
N GLU A 281 -20.33 -13.88 -32.70
CA GLU A 281 -20.70 -13.65 -34.10
C GLU A 281 -20.14 -14.75 -35.02
N GLU A 282 -18.87 -15.15 -34.87
CA GLU A 282 -18.30 -16.27 -35.64
C GLU A 282 -19.01 -17.59 -35.37
N MET A 283 -19.45 -17.83 -34.13
CA MET A 283 -20.19 -19.05 -33.76
C MET A 283 -21.62 -19.05 -34.33
N MET A 284 -22.29 -17.89 -34.39
CA MET A 284 -23.59 -17.75 -35.07
C MET A 284 -23.47 -17.90 -36.59
N VAL A 285 -22.43 -17.35 -37.20
CA VAL A 285 -22.19 -17.50 -38.66
C VAL A 285 -21.82 -18.93 -39.03
N ARG A 286 -21.11 -19.66 -38.15
CA ARG A 286 -20.73 -21.06 -38.39
C ARG A 286 -21.86 -22.05 -38.11
N ASN A 287 -22.89 -21.68 -37.37
CA ASN A 287 -24.06 -22.52 -37.12
C ASN A 287 -25.39 -21.77 -37.33
N PRO A 288 -25.73 -21.40 -38.58
CA PRO A 288 -26.93 -20.64 -38.89
C PRO A 288 -28.25 -21.43 -38.72
N GLY A 289 -28.20 -22.73 -38.34
CA GLY A 289 -29.35 -23.64 -38.30
C GLY A 289 -29.64 -24.30 -36.94
N GLY A 290 -29.06 -23.82 -35.84
CA GLY A 290 -29.17 -24.49 -34.53
C GLY A 290 -30.42 -24.20 -33.70
N HIS A 291 -31.34 -23.37 -34.17
CA HIS A 291 -32.61 -23.11 -33.48
C HIS A 291 -33.70 -24.01 -34.04
N GLU A 292 -33.88 -25.20 -33.44
CA GLU A 292 -35.17 -25.89 -33.30
C GLU A 292 -34.98 -27.29 -32.69
N VAL A 293 -34.76 -27.42 -31.38
CA VAL A 293 -35.29 -28.59 -30.64
C VAL A 293 -35.64 -28.20 -29.19
N GLN A 294 -36.93 -27.93 -29.02
CA GLN A 294 -37.80 -28.23 -27.87
C GLN A 294 -37.29 -28.01 -26.43
N GLN A 295 -37.80 -26.94 -25.82
CA GLN A 295 -38.35 -27.01 -24.47
C GLN A 295 -39.58 -27.93 -24.46
N LYS A 296 -39.51 -29.08 -23.80
CA LYS A 296 -40.67 -29.70 -23.13
C LYS A 296 -40.21 -30.69 -22.06
N TYR A 297 -40.86 -30.57 -20.90
CA TYR A 297 -40.73 -31.28 -19.61
C TYR A 297 -39.68 -30.75 -18.64
#